data_AF-A0A4P6L8S8-F1
#
_entry.id   AF-A0A4P6L8S8-F1
#
_cell.length_a   1.000
_cell.length_b   1.000
_cell.length_c   1.000
_cell.angle_alpha   90.00
_cell.angle_beta   90.00
_cell.angle_gamma   90.00
#
_symmetry.space_group_name_H-M   'P 1'
#
loop_
_entity.id
_entity.type
_entity.pdbx_description
1 polymer ?
#
loop_
_entity_poly.entity_id
_entity_poly.type
_entity_poly.pdbx_seq_one_letter_code
_entity_poly.pdbx_strand_id
1 'polypeptide(L)' 'MDRHHLVPKTFKGRAQFPIHKICHRKIHSVFTEKELFRTYHTWDKLRENDDIRTFIDWVARKPPEFYTTTATANSKKRK' A
#
# COMPACT_ATOMS: atom_id res chain seq x y z
N MET A 1 -1.27 1.38 -13.44
CA MET A 1 -0.24 2.08 -12.63
C MET A 1 -0.92 3.22 -11.87
N ASP A 2 -0.48 3.48 -10.63
CA ASP A 2 -0.97 4.49 -9.70
C ASP A 2 0.22 5.13 -8.97
N ARG A 3 0.02 6.24 -8.26
CA ARG A 3 1.12 6.97 -7.58
C ARG A 3 0.89 6.96 -6.08
N HIS A 4 1.76 6.27 -5.36
CA HIS A 4 1.68 6.18 -3.90
C HIS A 4 2.62 7.15 -3.22
N HIS A 5 2.12 7.78 -2.15
CA HIS A 5 2.93 8.60 -1.27
C HIS A 5 3.20 7.80 0.01
N LEU A 6 4.46 7.42 0.26
CA LEU A 6 4.86 6.74 1.50
C LEU A 6 4.58 7.60 2.73
N VAL A 7 4.82 8.90 2.59
CA VAL A 7 4.43 9.91 3.56
C VAL A 7 3.13 10.54 3.04
N PRO A 8 2.00 10.42 3.76
CA PRO A 8 0.75 11.01 3.29
C PRO A 8 0.88 12.52 3.05
N LYS A 9 0.13 13.05 2.08
CA LYS A 9 0.14 14.48 1.71
C LYS A 9 -0.16 15.38 2.91
N THR A 10 -1.03 14.93 3.82
CA THR A 10 -1.38 15.58 5.09
C THR A 10 -0.15 15.87 5.96
N PHE A 11 0.89 15.04 5.88
CA PHE A 11 2.15 15.22 6.60
C PHE A 11 3.28 15.81 5.74
N LYS A 12 2.92 16.57 4.69
CA LYS A 12 3.85 17.19 3.73
C LYS A 12 4.73 16.21 2.95
N GLY A 13 4.28 14.97 2.75
CA GLY A 13 4.97 14.02 1.89
C GLY A 13 5.02 14.48 0.43
N ARG A 14 6.22 14.56 -0.14
CA ARG A 14 6.47 14.94 -1.55
C ARG A 14 6.92 13.79 -2.42
N ALA A 15 7.44 12.72 -1.81
CA ALA A 15 7.91 11.55 -2.52
C ALA A 15 6.70 10.74 -3.00
N GLN A 16 6.60 10.59 -4.32
CA GLN A 16 5.61 9.77 -4.99
C GLN A 16 6.34 8.65 -5.75
N PHE A 17 5.82 7.43 -5.62
CA PHE A 17 6.40 6.26 -6.26
C PHE A 17 5.36 5.62 -7.18
N PRO A 18 5.74 5.25 -8.42
CA PRO A 18 4.85 4.55 -9.32
C PRO A 18 4.68 3.10 -8.82
N ILE A 19 3.45 2.71 -8.53
CA ILE A 19 3.11 1.34 -8.14
C ILE A 19 1.84 0.85 -8.84
N HIS A 20 1.54 -0.44 -8.73
CA HIS A 20 0.27 -0.97 -9.23
C HIS A 20 -0.90 -0.52 -8.35
N LYS A 21 -2.10 -0.41 -8.95
CA LYS A 21 -3.34 -0.07 -8.23
C LYS A 21 -3.64 -1.05 -7.09
N ILE A 22 -3.31 -2.32 -7.29
CA ILE A 22 -3.48 -3.37 -6.28
C ILE A 22 -2.54 -3.17 -5.08
N CYS A 23 -1.26 -2.85 -5.33
CA CYS A 23 -0.30 -2.56 -4.26
C CYS A 23 -0.71 -1.32 -3.47
N HIS A 24 -1.15 -0.27 -4.17
CA HIS A 24 -1.69 0.93 -3.53
C HIS A 24 -2.86 0.60 -2.60
N ARG A 25 -3.80 -0.20 -3.09
CA ARG A 25 -5.00 -0.59 -2.34
C ARG A 25 -4.68 -1.50 -1.16
N LYS A 26 -3.71 -2.41 -1.28
CA LYS A 26 -3.22 -3.24 -0.17
C LYS A 26 -2.60 -2.38 0.91
N ILE A 27 -1.68 -1.47 0.58
CA ILE A 27 -1.04 -0.58 1.56
C ILE A 27 -2.08 0.19 2.38
N HIS A 28 -3.06 0.80 1.70
CA HIS A 28 -4.17 1.51 2.36
C HIS A 28 -5.21 0.59 3.02
N SER A 29 -5.14 -0.72 2.78
CA SER A 29 -5.97 -1.72 3.47
C SER A 29 -5.33 -2.23 4.76
N VAL A 30 -4.00 -2.25 4.82
CA VAL A 30 -3.24 -2.72 5.98
C VAL A 30 -2.98 -1.58 6.95
N PHE A 31 -2.62 -0.40 6.44
CA PHE A 31 -2.21 0.73 7.28
C PHE A 31 -3.15 1.92 7.13
N THR A 32 -3.36 2.60 8.25
CA THR A 32 -3.94 3.94 8.25
C THR A 32 -2.88 5.00 7.89
N GLU A 33 -3.32 6.20 7.49
CA GLU A 33 -2.41 7.31 7.16
C GLU A 33 -1.49 7.68 8.35
N LYS A 34 -1.96 7.55 9.60
CA LYS A 34 -1.15 7.82 10.79
C LYS A 34 -0.06 6.77 10.99
N GLU A 35 -0.35 5.50 10.75
CA GLU A 35 0.62 4.40 10.86
C GLU A 35 1.67 4.45 9.75
N LEU A 36 1.23 4.73 8.52
CA LEU A 36 2.11 5.04 7.39
C LEU A 36 3.06 6.18 7.75
N PHE A 37 2.56 7.28 8.32
CA PHE A 37 3.44 8.38 8.70
C PHE A 37 4.40 8.04 9.84
N ARG A 38 3.91 7.42 10.92
CA ARG A 38 4.70 7.19 12.15
C ARG A 38 5.73 6.07 12.00
N THR A 39 5.34 4.96 11.40
CA THR A 39 6.13 3.72 11.44
C THR A 39 6.49 3.23 10.05
N TYR A 40 5.56 3.32 9.08
CA TYR A 40 5.69 2.69 7.77
C TYR A 40 5.99 3.68 6.62
N HIS A 41 6.73 4.74 6.90
CA HIS A 41 7.01 5.82 5.93
C HIS A 41 8.17 5.49 4.98
N THR A 42 8.68 4.26 5.02
CA THR A 42 9.77 3.75 4.18
C THR A 42 9.42 2.36 3.64
N TRP A 43 10.00 2.01 2.49
CA TRP A 43 9.81 0.69 1.86
C TRP A 43 10.28 -0.47 2.74
N ASP A 44 11.37 -0.26 3.48
CA ASP A 44 11.92 -1.25 4.40
C ASP A 44 10.92 -1.57 5.52
N LYS A 45 10.38 -0.52 6.17
CA LYS A 45 9.36 -0.64 7.21
C LYS A 45 8.10 -1.31 6.69
N LEU A 46 7.65 -0.95 5.48
CA LEU A 46 6.51 -1.61 4.85
C LEU A 46 6.74 -3.13 4.70
N ARG A 47 7.97 -3.54 4.37
CA ARG A 47 8.34 -4.94 4.18
C ARG A 47 8.53 -5.71 5.47
N GLU A 48 8.77 -5.03 6.59
CA GLU A 48 8.79 -5.65 7.93
C GLU A 48 7.40 -6.18 8.34
N ASN A 49 6.32 -5.66 7.75
CA ASN A 49 4.98 -6.16 8.03
C ASN A 49 4.69 -7.47 7.29
N ASP A 50 4.29 -8.51 8.04
CA ASP A 50 4.05 -9.84 7.50
C ASP A 50 2.94 -9.90 6.44
N ASP A 51 1.87 -9.10 6.60
CA ASP A 51 0.75 -9.06 5.66
C ASP A 51 1.14 -8.39 4.32
N ILE A 52 2.04 -7.40 4.37
CA ILE A 52 2.66 -6.82 3.17
C ILE A 52 3.64 -7.81 2.55
N ARG A 53 4.49 -8.45 3.35
CA ARG A 53 5.49 -9.41 2.87
C ARG A 53 4.86 -10.57 2.13
N THR A 54 3.83 -11.18 2.72
CA THR A 54 3.06 -12.27 2.10
C THR A 54 2.38 -11.81 0.81
N PHE A 55 1.87 -10.58 0.79
CA PHE A 55 1.32 -10.00 -0.43
C PHE A 55 2.37 -9.76 -1.52
N ILE A 56 3.56 -9.27 -1.16
CA ILE A 56 4.66 -9.08 -2.12
C ILE A 56 5.09 -10.42 -2.72
N ASP A 57 5.26 -11.46 -1.90
CA ASP A 57 5.59 -12.81 -2.40
C ASP A 57 4.51 -13.34 -3.35
N TRP A 58 3.23 -13.15 -2.98
CA TRP A 58 2.12 -13.53 -3.84
C TRP A 58 2.06 -12.74 -5.15
N VAL A 59 2.29 -11.42 -5.11
CA VAL A 59 2.34 -10.56 -6.32
C VAL A 59 3.54 -10.89 -7.20
N ALA A 60 4.70 -11.17 -6.61
CA ALA A 60 5.91 -11.52 -7.35
C ALA A 60 5.77 -12.81 -8.18
N ARG A 61 4.85 -13.70 -7.77
CA ARG A 61 4.48 -14.91 -8.51
C ARG A 61 3.47 -14.68 -9.64
N LYS A 62 2.95 -13.46 -9.82
CA LYS A 62 1.97 -13.14 -10.86
C LYS A 62 2.64 -12.52 -12.09
N PRO A 63 2.10 -12.76 -13.30
CA PRO A 63 2.61 -12.11 -14.51
C PRO A 63 2.41 -10.59 -14.43
N PRO A 64 3.26 -9.79 -15.09
CA PRO A 64 3.21 -8.32 -15.04
C PRO A 64 1.89 -7.73 -15.57
N GLU A 65 1.13 -8.50 -16.36
CA GLU A 65 -0.17 -8.14 -16.91
C GLU A 65 -1.35 -8.46 -15.96
N PHE A 66 -1.09 -9.03 -14.78
CA PHE A 66 -2.12 -9.51 -13.88
C PHE A 66 -2.89 -8.36 -13.21
N TYR A 67 -4.14 -8.15 -13.63
CA TYR A 67 -5.06 -7.18 -13.05
C TYR A 67 -6.15 -7.88 -12.22
N THR A 68 -6.20 -7.61 -10.92
CA THR A 68 -7.31 -8.06 -10.08
C THR A 68 -7.83 -6.92 -9.19
N THR A 69 -9.15 -6.91 -8.98
CA THR A 69 -9.86 -5.95 -8.15
C THR A 69 -9.80 -6.39 -6.68
N THR A 70 -8.79 -5.91 -5.93
CA THR A 70 -8.82 -6.00 -4.44
C THR A 70 -9.98 -5.18 -3.88
N ALA A 71 -10.49 -5.42 -2.66
CA ALA A 71 -11.48 -4.57 -1.99
C ALA A 71 -10.82 -3.36 -1.29
N THR A 72 -11.51 -2.23 -1.08
CA THR A 72 -10.92 -0.98 -0.53
C THR A 72 -11.31 -0.89 0.94
N ALA A 73 -10.39 -0.47 1.81
CA ALA A 73 -10.66 -0.24 3.23
C ALA A 73 -11.75 0.80 3.53
N ASN A 74 -12.18 1.62 2.55
CA ASN A 74 -13.34 2.50 2.73
C ASN A 74 -14.65 1.71 2.98
N SER A 75 -14.68 0.41 2.64
CA SER A 75 -15.80 -0.46 3.02
C SER A 75 -15.87 -0.80 4.52
N LYS A 76 -14.81 -0.54 5.31
CA LYS A 76 -14.82 -0.72 6.78
C LYS A 76 -15.40 0.47 7.55
N LYS A 77 -15.65 1.60 6.88
CA LYS A 77 -16.19 2.82 7.52
C LYS A 77 -17.73 2.88 7.53
N ARG A 78 -18.40 1.81 7.11
CA ARG A 78 -19.85 1.77 6.86
C ARG A 78 -20.59 0.71 7.67
N LYS A 79 -20.04 0.28 8.80
CA LYS A 79 -20.73 -0.57 9.78
C LYS A 79 -20.57 0.02 11.18
#